data_AF-A0AAE0S0N2-F1
#
_entry.id   AF-A0AAE0S0N2-F1
#
_cell.length_a   1.000
_cell.length_b   1.000
_cell.length_c   1.000
_cell.angle_alpha   90.00
_cell.angle_beta   90.00
_cell.angle_gamma   90.00
#
_symmetry.space_group_name_H-M   'P 1'
#
loop_
_entity.id
_entity.type
_entity.pdbx_description
1 polymer ?
#
loop_
_entity_poly.entity_id
_entity_poly.type
_entity_poly.pdbx_seq_one_letter_code
_entity_poly.pdbx_strand_id
1 'polypeptide(L)'
;MDTLAKWGTSLIVLINSVFAILGLVFLVCGMLVKVWPEQLANIVKMAGNFENLLPKGSPVHLADINPAAFLNGASTAFIIFGVVLLLVVVWGCCGACCKIRWMLIVYAVILAAIFLGEVSLVILFFTQRNTVCTFFH
;
A
#
# COMPACT_ATOMS: atom_id res chain seq x y z
N MET A 1 -24.09 -8.25 27.13
CA MET A 1 -23.78 -7.51 25.88
C MET A 1 -22.59 -6.56 26.05
N ASP A 2 -22.26 -6.16 27.28
CA ASP A 2 -21.20 -5.17 27.58
C ASP A 2 -19.78 -5.72 27.47
N THR A 3 -19.58 -7.02 27.70
CA THR A 3 -18.30 -7.68 27.46
C THR A 3 -17.95 -7.67 25.98
N LEU A 4 -18.87 -8.07 25.11
CA LEU A 4 -18.66 -8.16 23.65
C LEU A 4 -18.27 -6.80 23.04
N ALA A 5 -18.89 -5.71 23.50
CA ALA A 5 -18.54 -4.35 23.07
C ALA A 5 -17.13 -3.91 23.53
N LYS A 6 -16.70 -4.33 24.74
CA LYS A 6 -15.35 -4.07 25.25
C LYS A 6 -14.28 -4.80 24.44
N TRP A 7 -14.52 -6.08 24.12
CA TRP A 7 -13.63 -6.88 23.27
C TRP A 7 -13.51 -6.30 21.87
N GLY A 8 -14.64 -5.90 21.25
CA GLY A 8 -14.65 -5.29 19.91
C GLY A 8 -13.87 -3.98 19.85
N THR A 9 -14.04 -3.10 20.85
CA THR A 9 -13.30 -1.83 20.90
C THR A 9 -11.80 -2.05 21.05
N SER A 10 -11.39 -2.99 21.91
CA SER A 10 -9.98 -3.35 22.13
C SER A 10 -9.33 -3.88 20.84
N LEU A 11 -10.04 -4.74 20.11
CA LEU A 11 -9.58 -5.33 18.86
C LEU A 11 -9.38 -4.27 17.76
N ILE A 12 -10.29 -3.30 17.65
CA ILE A 12 -10.17 -2.19 16.68
C ILE A 12 -8.90 -1.36 16.96
N VAL A 13 -8.62 -1.03 18.22
CA VAL A 13 -7.42 -0.26 18.58
C VAL A 13 -6.14 -1.04 18.27
N LEU A 14 -6.14 -2.35 18.51
CA LEU A 14 -4.98 -3.21 18.27
C LEU A 14 -4.68 -3.33 16.78
N ILE A 15 -5.71 -3.59 15.97
CA ILE A 15 -5.60 -3.65 14.51
C ILE A 15 -5.16 -2.29 13.95
N ASN A 16 -5.76 -1.20 14.41
CA ASN A 16 -5.41 0.14 13.92
C ASN A 16 -4.00 0.55 14.31
N SER A 17 -3.49 0.10 15.46
CA SER A 17 -2.09 0.33 15.84
C SER A 17 -1.12 -0.36 14.88
N VAL A 18 -1.41 -1.60 14.47
CA VAL A 18 -0.59 -2.31 13.48
C VAL A 18 -0.65 -1.61 12.12
N PHE A 19 -1.84 -1.21 11.69
CA PHE A 19 -2.01 -0.42 10.46
C PHE A 19 -1.30 0.93 10.54
N ALA A 20 -1.28 1.59 11.70
CA ALA A 20 -0.54 2.83 11.92
C ALA A 20 0.96 2.65 11.62
N ILE A 21 1.55 1.59 12.18
CA ILE A 21 2.96 1.27 12.00
C ILE A 21 3.24 0.98 10.53
N LEU A 22 2.41 0.17 9.87
CA LEU A 22 2.55 -0.13 8.45
C LEU A 22 2.44 1.12 7.57
N GLY A 23 1.45 1.98 7.81
CA GLY A 23 1.27 3.25 7.10
C GLY A 23 2.47 4.18 7.27
N LEU A 24 3.02 4.24 8.49
CA LEU A 24 4.23 5.01 8.78
C LEU A 24 5.45 4.47 8.02
N VAL A 25 5.64 3.15 8.00
CA VAL A 25 6.73 2.50 7.25
C VAL A 25 6.60 2.80 5.76
N PHE A 26 5.42 2.67 5.17
CA PHE A 26 5.21 2.99 3.76
C PHE A 26 5.45 4.46 3.43
N LEU A 27 5.03 5.37 4.31
CA LEU A 27 5.22 6.80 4.14
C LEU A 27 6.72 7.17 4.24
N VAL A 28 7.43 6.63 5.23
CA VAL A 28 8.89 6.82 5.38
C VAL A 28 9.63 6.25 4.17
N CYS A 29 9.35 5.02 3.76
CA CYS A 29 9.97 4.42 2.57
C CYS A 29 9.71 5.25 1.30
N GLY A 30 8.47 5.69 1.08
CA GLY A 30 8.11 6.52 -0.06
C GLY A 30 8.83 7.88 -0.05
N MET A 31 8.92 8.53 1.12
CA MET A 31 9.66 9.79 1.27
C MET A 31 11.17 9.61 1.05
N LEU A 32 11.77 8.55 1.59
CA LEU A 32 13.21 8.28 1.42
C LEU A 32 13.58 8.17 -0.06
N VAL A 33 12.72 7.54 -0.88
CA VAL A 33 12.92 7.44 -2.33
C VAL A 33 12.87 8.80 -3.03
N LYS A 34 12.04 9.75 -2.56
CA LYS A 34 11.95 11.10 -3.15
C LYS A 34 13.01 12.08 -2.67
N VAL A 35 13.40 12.00 -1.39
CA VAL A 35 14.31 12.96 -0.76
C VAL A 35 15.77 12.69 -1.16
N TRP A 36 16.14 11.44 -1.48
CA TRP A 36 17.51 11.05 -1.80
C TRP A 36 17.63 10.35 -3.17
N PRO A 37 17.48 11.10 -4.29
CA PRO A 37 17.60 10.51 -5.64
C PRO A 37 19.01 9.93 -5.90
N GLU A 38 20.04 10.46 -5.25
CA GLU A 38 21.44 9.97 -5.29
C GLU A 38 21.57 8.52 -4.77
N GLN A 39 20.88 8.21 -3.68
CA GLN A 39 20.86 6.86 -3.08
C GLN A 39 20.03 5.90 -3.94
N LEU A 40 18.95 6.40 -4.56
CA LEU A 40 18.14 5.63 -5.50
C LEU A 40 18.99 5.14 -6.68
N ALA A 41 19.87 5.98 -7.22
CA ALA A 41 20.78 5.60 -8.30
C ALA A 41 21.73 4.46 -7.88
N ASN A 42 22.17 4.41 -6.63
CA ASN A 42 23.03 3.33 -6.12
C ASN A 42 22.24 2.04 -5.83
N ILE A 43 21.01 2.15 -5.32
CA ILE A 43 20.13 1.00 -5.07
C ILE A 43 19.67 0.39 -6.40
N VAL A 44 19.35 1.21 -7.40
CA VAL A 44 19.02 0.76 -8.77
C VAL A 44 20.21 0.08 -9.43
N LYS A 45 21.43 0.58 -9.23
CA LYS A 45 22.65 -0.10 -9.71
C LYS A 45 22.86 -1.47 -9.02
N MET A 46 22.55 -1.58 -7.72
CA MET A 46 22.55 -2.88 -7.03
C MET A 46 21.42 -3.81 -7.50
N ALA A 47 20.25 -3.26 -7.81
CA ALA A 47 19.12 -4.01 -8.38
C ALA A 47 19.36 -4.41 -9.84
N GLY A 48 20.18 -3.67 -10.60
CA GLY A 48 20.65 -4.10 -11.91
C GLY A 48 21.47 -5.38 -11.86
N ASN A 49 22.15 -5.67 -10.74
CA ASN A 49 22.78 -6.98 -10.54
C ASN A 49 21.76 -8.12 -10.35
N PHE A 50 20.49 -7.83 -10.07
CA PHE A 50 19.39 -8.80 -10.05
C PHE A 50 18.92 -9.19 -11.46
N GLU A 51 19.23 -8.42 -12.51
CA GLU A 51 19.00 -8.86 -13.91
C GLU A 51 19.78 -10.14 -14.24
N ASN A 52 20.91 -10.38 -13.56
CA ASN A 52 21.67 -11.62 -13.71
C ASN A 52 20.99 -12.85 -13.11
N LEU A 53 19.89 -12.67 -12.35
CA LEU A 53 19.06 -13.74 -11.79
C LEU A 53 17.78 -14.01 -12.61
N LEU A 54 17.50 -13.20 -13.63
CA LEU A 54 16.41 -13.46 -14.58
C LEU A 54 16.91 -14.36 -15.72
N PRO A 55 16.15 -15.40 -16.11
CA PRO A 55 16.56 -16.32 -17.17
C PRO A 55 16.75 -15.56 -18.49
N LYS A 56 17.98 -15.62 -19.03
CA LYS A 56 18.37 -15.06 -20.32
C LYS A 56 17.56 -15.71 -21.44
N GLY A 57 16.46 -15.10 -21.86
CA GLY A 57 15.61 -15.65 -22.92
C GLY A 57 14.26 -14.98 -23.14
N SER A 58 13.86 -14.01 -22.31
CA SER A 58 12.65 -13.22 -22.56
C SER A 58 12.94 -12.11 -23.59
N PRO A 59 12.12 -11.91 -24.64
CA PRO A 59 12.26 -10.82 -25.61
C PRO A 59 11.88 -9.44 -25.04
N VAL A 60 11.90 -9.31 -23.71
CA VAL A 60 11.64 -8.06 -23.01
C VAL A 60 12.97 -7.33 -22.92
N HIS A 61 13.19 -6.38 -23.82
CA HIS A 61 14.29 -5.44 -23.72
C HIS A 61 14.12 -4.61 -22.44
N LEU A 62 14.70 -5.08 -21.33
CA LEU A 62 14.75 -4.37 -20.04
C LEU A 62 15.50 -3.03 -20.11
N ALA A 63 16.17 -2.74 -21.25
CA ALA A 63 16.76 -1.45 -21.58
C ALA A 63 15.73 -0.30 -21.67
N ASP A 64 14.45 -0.60 -21.89
CA ASP A 64 13.40 0.42 -22.06
C ASP A 64 12.57 0.65 -20.78
N ILE A 65 12.67 -0.23 -19.79
CA ILE A 65 12.03 -0.03 -18.48
C ILE A 65 13.02 0.72 -17.61
N ASN A 66 12.89 2.04 -17.51
CA ASN A 66 13.69 2.81 -16.57
C ASN A 66 13.26 2.46 -15.13
N PRO A 67 14.02 1.62 -14.38
CA PRO A 67 13.61 1.18 -13.05
C PRO A 67 13.51 2.35 -12.06
N ALA A 68 14.26 3.43 -12.31
CA ALA A 68 14.15 4.65 -11.53
C ALA A 68 12.81 5.38 -11.75
N ALA A 69 12.29 5.38 -12.97
CA ALA A 69 10.96 5.94 -13.26
C ALA A 69 9.85 5.09 -12.62
N PHE A 70 9.99 3.76 -12.67
CA PHE A 70 9.05 2.84 -12.01
C PHE A 70 9.08 2.99 -10.49
N LEU A 71 10.27 3.05 -9.87
CA LEU A 71 10.39 3.27 -8.42
C LEU A 71 9.84 4.64 -7.99
N ASN A 72 9.96 5.67 -8.83
CA ASN A 72 9.42 7.00 -8.54
C ASN A 72 7.87 7.01 -8.63
N GLY A 73 7.30 6.32 -9.61
CA GLY A 73 5.85 6.09 -9.68
C GLY A 73 5.34 5.30 -8.48
N ALA A 74 6.00 4.19 -8.15
CA ALA A 74 5.65 3.34 -7.02
C ALA A 74 5.81 4.07 -5.67
N SER A 75 6.87 4.85 -5.47
CA SER A 75 7.07 5.62 -4.24
C SER A 75 5.99 6.68 -4.05
N THR A 76 5.56 7.33 -5.12
CA THR A 76 4.44 8.27 -5.07
C THR A 76 3.15 7.56 -4.65
N ALA A 77 2.87 6.36 -5.19
CA ALA A 77 1.73 5.55 -4.76
C ALA A 77 1.84 5.11 -3.29
N PHE A 78 3.02 4.70 -2.82
CA PHE A 78 3.25 4.34 -1.41
C PHE A 78 3.06 5.51 -0.45
N ILE A 79 3.46 6.73 -0.83
CA ILE A 79 3.21 7.94 -0.02
C ILE A 79 1.70 8.19 0.09
N ILE A 80 0.98 8.19 -1.04
CA ILE A 80 -0.47 8.44 -1.06
C ILE A 80 -1.19 7.38 -0.21
N PHE A 81 -0.87 6.11 -0.43
CA PHE A 81 -1.45 5.00 0.33
C PHE A 81 -1.14 5.10 1.82
N GLY A 82 0.11 5.39 2.19
CA GLY A 82 0.53 5.56 3.59
C GLY A 82 -0.21 6.70 4.29
N VAL A 83 -0.39 7.85 3.62
CA VAL A 83 -1.14 9.00 4.17
C VAL A 83 -2.62 8.65 4.38
N VAL A 84 -3.27 8.06 3.38
CA VAL A 84 -4.68 7.65 3.49
C VAL A 84 -4.87 6.66 4.64
N LEU A 85 -3.96 5.69 4.76
CA LEU A 85 -4.00 4.66 5.79
C LEU A 85 -3.81 5.26 7.19
N LEU A 86 -2.90 6.24 7.36
CA LEU A 86 -2.75 6.98 8.61
C LEU A 86 -3.99 7.81 8.98
N LEU A 87 -4.65 8.45 8.00
CA LEU A 87 -5.90 9.19 8.27
C LEU A 87 -7.02 8.25 8.76
N VAL A 88 -7.16 7.08 8.13
CA VAL A 88 -8.12 6.06 8.53
C VAL A 88 -7.83 5.57 9.97
N VAL A 89 -6.56 5.35 10.29
CA VAL A 89 -6.12 4.95 11.63
C VAL A 89 -6.46 6.01 12.68
N VAL A 90 -6.17 7.29 12.42
CA VAL A 90 -6.48 8.39 13.34
C VAL A 90 -7.98 8.44 13.62
N TRP A 91 -8.82 8.31 12.58
CA TRP A 91 -10.26 8.27 12.76
C TRP A 91 -10.75 7.06 13.56
N GLY A 92 -10.19 5.87 13.32
CA GLY A 92 -10.58 4.68 14.08
C GLY A 92 -10.09 4.70 15.54
N CYS A 93 -8.90 5.23 15.81
CA CYS A 93 -8.39 5.42 17.17
C CYS A 93 -9.22 6.46 17.95
N CYS A 94 -9.55 7.60 17.33
CA CYS A 94 -10.45 8.59 17.95
C CYS A 94 -11.85 8.02 18.20
N GLY A 95 -12.40 7.24 17.26
CA GLY A 95 -13.69 6.57 17.43
C GLY A 95 -13.73 5.58 18.62
N ALA A 96 -12.63 4.84 18.81
CA ALA A 96 -12.50 3.89 19.92
C ALA A 96 -12.22 4.57 21.28
N CYS A 97 -11.33 5.57 21.33
CA CYS A 97 -10.94 6.26 22.56
C CYS A 97 -12.07 7.15 23.12
N CYS A 98 -12.82 7.84 22.25
CA CYS A 98 -13.90 8.73 22.67
C CYS A 98 -15.24 7.99 22.93
N LYS A 99 -15.32 6.69 22.66
CA LYS A 99 -16.57 5.88 22.71
C LYS A 99 -17.75 6.51 21.94
N ILE A 100 -17.46 7.33 20.92
CA ILE A 100 -18.49 7.98 20.10
C ILE A 100 -18.96 6.96 19.07
N ARG A 101 -20.09 6.32 19.36
CA ARG A 101 -20.69 5.26 18.51
C ARG A 101 -20.85 5.69 17.04
N TRP A 102 -21.19 6.94 16.79
CA TRP A 102 -21.33 7.51 15.45
C TRP A 102 -20.03 7.52 14.65
N MET A 103 -18.91 7.81 15.29
CA MET A 103 -17.60 7.87 14.65
C MET A 103 -17.11 6.47 14.27
N LEU A 104 -17.42 5.47 15.09
CA LEU A 104 -17.13 4.07 14.81
C LEU A 104 -17.96 3.51 13.63
N ILE A 105 -19.21 3.96 13.48
CA ILE A 105 -20.07 3.59 12.36
C ILE A 105 -19.52 4.15 11.05
N VAL A 106 -19.16 5.43 11.03
CA VAL A 106 -18.55 6.07 9.84
C VAL A 106 -17.24 5.36 9.47
N TYR A 107 -16.42 5.04 10.46
CA TYR A 107 -15.19 4.27 10.27
C TYR A 107 -15.45 2.91 9.60
N ALA A 108 -16.46 2.17 10.07
CA ALA A 108 -16.84 0.88 9.49
C ALA A 108 -17.32 1.01 8.04
N VAL A 109 -18.07 2.07 7.71
CA VAL A 109 -18.51 2.35 6.34
C VAL A 109 -17.33 2.65 5.42
N ILE A 110 -16.35 3.45 5.89
CA ILE A 110 -15.13 3.74 5.12
C ILE A 110 -14.34 2.46 4.86
N LEU A 111 -14.14 1.61 5.87
CA LEU A 111 -13.46 0.32 5.69
C LEU A 111 -14.21 -0.60 4.71
N ALA A 112 -15.53 -0.65 4.77
CA ALA A 112 -16.33 -1.44 3.83
C ALA A 112 -16.17 -0.93 2.39
N ALA A 113 -16.13 0.39 2.20
CA ALA A 113 -15.91 0.99 0.88
C ALA A 113 -14.50 0.68 0.35
N ILE A 114 -13.47 0.77 1.19
CA ILE A 114 -12.09 0.39 0.83
C ILE A 114 -12.04 -1.09 0.46
N PHE A 115 -12.67 -1.97 1.25
CA PHE A 115 -12.71 -3.41 0.98
C PHE A 115 -13.37 -3.73 -0.37
N LEU A 116 -14.48 -3.07 -0.71
CA LEU A 116 -15.12 -3.20 -2.03
C LEU A 116 -14.20 -2.73 -3.16
N GLY A 117 -13.45 -1.65 -2.94
CA GLY A 117 -12.43 -1.16 -3.87
C GLY A 117 -11.32 -2.18 -4.11
N GLU A 118 -10.73 -2.72 -3.04
CA GLU A 118 -9.68 -3.75 -3.10
C GLU A 118 -10.18 -5.00 -3.84
N VAL A 119 -11.38 -5.49 -3.52
CA VAL A 119 -12.00 -6.63 -4.22
C VAL A 119 -12.17 -6.33 -5.71
N SER A 120 -12.61 -5.11 -6.07
CA SER A 120 -12.77 -4.69 -7.46
C SER A 120 -11.44 -4.66 -8.22
N LEU A 121 -10.36 -4.17 -7.59
CA LEU A 121 -9.02 -4.17 -8.17
C LEU A 121 -8.49 -5.58 -8.39
N VAL A 122 -8.69 -6.49 -7.43
CA VAL A 122 -8.29 -7.90 -7.57
C VAL A 122 -9.03 -8.55 -8.75
N ILE A 123 -10.34 -8.33 -8.87
CA ILE A 123 -11.12 -8.87 -10.01
C ILE A 123 -10.58 -8.32 -11.33
N LEU A 124 -10.37 -7.00 -11.42
CA LEU A 124 -9.83 -6.36 -12.61
C LEU A 124 -8.44 -6.89 -12.96
N PHE A 125 -7.57 -7.10 -11.98
CA PHE A 125 -6.25 -7.68 -12.17
C PHE A 125 -6.32 -9.11 -12.74
N PHE A 126 -7.25 -9.94 -12.26
CA PHE A 126 -7.46 -11.29 -12.79
C PHE A 126 -8.04 -11.28 -14.21
N THR A 127 -8.98 -10.39 -14.51
CA THR A 127 -9.57 -10.25 -15.86
C THR A 127 -8.57 -9.71 -16.86
N GLN A 128 -7.84 -8.66 -16.48
CA GLN A 128 -6.83 -8.03 -17.32
C GLN A 128 -5.54 -8.84 -17.38
N ARG A 129 -5.33 -9.87 -16.55
CA ARG A 129 -4.14 -10.73 -16.62
C ARG A 129 -3.90 -11.28 -18.03
N ASN A 130 -4.97 -11.51 -18.78
CA ASN A 130 -4.90 -11.97 -20.17
C ASN A 130 -4.47 -10.86 -21.15
N THR A 131 -4.79 -9.59 -20.86
CA THR A 131 -4.48 -8.40 -21.68
C THR A 131 -3.13 -7.77 -21.31
N VAL A 132 -2.74 -7.79 -20.03
CA VAL A 132 -1.43 -7.28 -19.56
C VAL A 132 -0.29 -8.15 -20.10
N CYS A 133 -0.52 -9.46 -20.28
CA CYS A 133 0.44 -10.34 -20.96
C CYS A 133 0.49 -10.16 -22.48
N THR A 134 -0.54 -9.60 -23.14
CA THR A 134 -0.55 -9.36 -24.60
C THR A 134 -0.02 -7.99 -25.01
N PHE A 135 0.05 -7.02 -24.10
CA PHE A 135 0.72 -5.74 -24.35
C PHE A 135 2.27 -5.84 -24.34
N PHE A 136 2.79 -7.03 -24.01
CA PHE A 136 4.21 -7.34 -23.88
C PHE A 136 4.73 -8.28 -25.00
N HIS A 137 4.00 -8.38 -26.10
CA HIS A 137 4.34 -9.11 -27.32
C HIS A 137 4.11 -8.22 -28.55
#